data_AF-A0A929FTX2-F1
#
_entry.id   AF-A0A929FTX2-F1
#
_cell.length_a   1.000
_cell.length_b   1.000
_cell.length_c   1.000
_cell.angle_alpha   90.00
_cell.angle_beta   90.00
_cell.angle_gamma   90.00
#
_symmetry.space_group_name_H-M   'P 1'
#
loop_
_entity.id
_entity.type
_entity.pdbx_description
1 polymer ?
#
loop_
_entity_poly.entity_id
_entity_poly.type
_entity_poly.pdbx_seq_one_letter_code
_entity_poly.pdbx_strand_id
1 'polypeptide(L)'
;MNKLIFITAFTLTVASLISVARASEISRNLPSYVIIHSEAHPNTARALNAVHHFEIKVPKSGLLSLSIAIPKGISIRDGIEVKDRSGQNIDAEVSMNDEKATLVFSQPVSNQKMLTINLKNVKTRGLDNIWNYRIYGTIVGMNQEIPLGTARIQTY
;
A
#
# COMPACT_ATOMS: atom_id res chain seq x y z
N MET A 1 -51.90 -50.04 -42.60
CA MET A 1 -51.71 -48.57 -42.64
C MET A 1 -51.41 -48.11 -41.22
N ASN A 2 -50.45 -47.17 -41.07
CA ASN A 2 -50.05 -46.45 -39.84
C ASN A 2 -48.99 -47.15 -38.97
N LYS A 3 -47.99 -46.47 -38.40
CA LYS A 3 -47.10 -45.36 -38.79
C LYS A 3 -46.00 -45.41 -37.71
N LEU A 4 -44.74 -45.61 -38.08
CA LEU A 4 -43.60 -45.56 -37.15
C LEU A 4 -43.46 -44.14 -36.59
N ILE A 5 -43.37 -44.00 -35.27
CA ILE A 5 -42.94 -42.75 -34.63
C ILE A 5 -41.53 -42.99 -34.10
N PHE A 6 -40.54 -42.48 -34.84
CA PHE A 6 -39.16 -42.35 -34.40
C PHE A 6 -39.09 -41.17 -33.43
N ILE A 7 -38.70 -41.43 -32.18
CA ILE A 7 -38.39 -40.40 -31.19
C ILE A 7 -36.86 -40.24 -31.18
N THR A 8 -36.36 -39.21 -31.86
CA THR A 8 -34.96 -38.82 -31.82
C THR A 8 -34.73 -37.95 -30.59
N ALA A 9 -34.08 -38.48 -29.55
CA ALA A 9 -33.62 -37.70 -28.42
C ALA A 9 -32.25 -37.07 -28.76
N PHE A 10 -32.19 -35.73 -28.75
CA PHE A 10 -30.93 -34.99 -28.91
C PHE A 10 -30.38 -34.63 -27.54
N THR A 11 -29.45 -35.43 -27.02
CA THR A 11 -28.76 -35.14 -25.76
C THR A 11 -27.59 -34.20 -26.02
N LEU A 12 -27.73 -32.95 -25.60
CA LEU A 12 -26.66 -31.95 -25.63
C LEU A 12 -25.86 -32.03 -24.33
N THR A 13 -24.70 -32.68 -24.35
CA THR A 13 -23.77 -32.73 -23.20
C THR A 13 -22.85 -31.51 -23.25
N VAL A 14 -23.10 -30.51 -22.40
CA VAL A 14 -22.18 -29.38 -22.20
C VAL A 14 -21.09 -29.83 -21.22
N ALA A 15 -19.89 -30.08 -21.73
CA ALA A 15 -18.71 -30.22 -20.89
C ALA A 15 -18.25 -28.83 -20.45
N SER A 16 -18.61 -28.41 -19.24
CA SER A 16 -18.04 -27.20 -18.64
C SER A 16 -16.58 -27.47 -18.28
N LEU A 17 -15.66 -26.95 -19.09
CA LEU A 17 -14.26 -26.79 -18.70
C LEU A 17 -14.23 -25.75 -17.56
N ILE A 18 -14.36 -26.22 -16.32
CA ILE A 18 -13.96 -25.43 -15.16
C ILE A 18 -12.46 -25.21 -15.28
N SER A 19 -12.09 -24.05 -15.83
CA SER A 19 -10.73 -23.55 -15.73
C SER A 19 -10.45 -23.35 -14.25
N VAL A 20 -9.85 -24.35 -13.61
CA VAL A 20 -9.28 -24.21 -12.28
C VAL A 20 -8.12 -23.24 -12.44
N ALA A 21 -8.41 -21.95 -12.27
CA ALA A 21 -7.38 -20.96 -12.05
C ALA A 21 -6.63 -21.40 -10.80
N ARG A 22 -5.45 -22.01 -10.98
CA ARG A 22 -4.52 -22.23 -9.89
C ARG A 22 -4.09 -20.86 -9.40
N ALA A 23 -4.72 -20.40 -8.31
CA ALA A 23 -4.11 -19.38 -7.48
C ALA A 23 -2.79 -19.98 -6.99
N SER A 24 -1.67 -19.50 -7.53
CA SER A 24 -0.37 -19.73 -6.90
C SER A 24 -0.49 -19.18 -5.49
N GLU A 25 -0.31 -20.02 -4.47
CA GLU A 25 -0.25 -19.60 -3.07
C GLU A 25 0.92 -18.61 -2.88
N ILE A 26 0.68 -17.33 -3.12
CA ILE A 26 1.50 -16.25 -2.57
C ILE A 26 1.09 -16.08 -1.10
N SER A 27 1.10 -17.16 -0.31
CA SER A 27 0.57 -17.16 1.05
C SER A 27 1.62 -17.50 2.13
N ARG A 28 2.90 -17.70 1.76
CA ARG A 28 3.96 -17.96 2.76
C ARG A 28 4.96 -16.83 2.97
N ASN A 29 4.86 -15.73 2.23
CA ASN A 29 5.81 -14.61 2.32
C ASN A 29 5.17 -13.21 2.24
N LEU A 30 3.84 -13.08 2.37
CA LEU A 30 3.25 -11.77 2.58
C LEU A 30 3.60 -11.31 4.01
N PRO A 31 4.27 -10.17 4.18
CA PRO A 31 4.72 -9.72 5.49
C PRO A 31 3.49 -9.49 6.40
N SER A 32 3.42 -10.25 7.47
CA SER A 32 2.57 -9.99 8.62
C SER A 32 2.81 -8.55 9.09
N TYR A 33 1.83 -7.66 8.86
CA TYR A 33 1.80 -6.24 9.22
C TYR A 33 3.14 -5.49 9.08
N VAL A 34 3.31 -4.80 7.96
CA VAL A 34 4.49 -3.95 7.72
C VAL A 34 4.46 -2.66 8.54
N ILE A 35 3.28 -2.14 8.91
CA ILE A 35 3.18 -0.89 9.67
C ILE A 35 3.34 -1.19 11.17
N ILE A 36 4.35 -0.58 11.80
CA ILE A 36 4.70 -0.82 13.21
C ILE A 36 4.08 0.25 14.11
N HIS A 37 4.19 1.51 13.70
CA HIS A 37 3.78 2.67 14.48
C HIS A 37 3.26 3.78 13.55
N SER A 38 2.32 4.58 14.02
CA SER A 38 1.83 5.76 13.28
C SER A 38 1.19 6.79 14.20
N GLU A 39 1.55 8.06 14.02
CA GLU A 39 1.05 9.16 14.84
C GLU A 39 1.16 10.52 14.13
N ALA A 40 0.55 11.55 14.72
CA ALA A 40 0.68 12.94 14.30
C ALA A 40 1.43 13.76 15.35
N HIS A 41 2.44 14.50 14.93
CA HIS A 41 3.17 15.44 15.76
C HIS A 41 2.75 16.88 15.41
N PRO A 42 1.98 17.59 16.26
CA PRO A 42 1.65 19.00 16.03
C PRO A 42 2.90 19.84 15.89
N ASN A 43 2.92 20.74 14.92
CA ASN A 43 3.98 21.75 14.84
C ASN A 43 3.88 22.76 16.00
N THR A 44 2.66 23.08 16.44
CA THR A 44 2.39 23.88 17.65
C THR A 44 1.03 23.48 18.24
N ALA A 45 0.76 23.82 19.50
CA ALA A 45 -0.50 23.48 20.18
C ALA A 45 -1.78 24.04 19.52
N ARG A 46 -1.65 25.02 18.61
CA ARG A 46 -2.78 25.64 17.89
C ARG A 46 -2.69 25.46 16.36
N ALA A 47 -1.69 24.74 15.87
CA ALA A 47 -1.46 24.55 14.45
C ALA A 47 -2.39 23.48 13.88
N LEU A 48 -3.03 23.79 12.75
CA LEU A 48 -3.72 22.81 11.89
C LEU A 48 -2.73 21.98 11.04
N ASN A 49 -1.43 22.25 11.16
CA ASN A 49 -0.37 21.54 10.48
C ASN A 49 0.47 20.70 11.44
N ALA A 50 0.75 19.47 11.01
CA ALA A 50 1.48 18.47 11.78
C ALA A 50 2.47 17.71 10.90
N VAL A 51 3.42 17.03 11.53
CA VAL A 51 4.17 15.95 10.88
C VAL A 51 3.39 14.66 11.08
N HIS A 52 2.98 14.03 9.98
CA HIS A 52 2.38 12.71 10.03
C HIS A 52 3.50 11.68 9.90
N HIS A 53 3.64 10.84 10.91
CA HIS A 53 4.73 9.90 11.07
C HIS A 53 4.19 8.48 11.02
N PHE A 54 4.89 7.59 10.32
CA PHE A 54 4.65 6.15 10.43
C PHE A 54 5.91 5.34 10.11
N GLU A 55 5.96 4.14 10.67
CA GLU A 55 7.10 3.24 10.56
C GLU A 55 6.72 1.97 9.82
N ILE A 56 7.59 1.56 8.90
CA ILE A 56 7.39 0.37 8.08
C ILE A 56 8.56 -0.61 8.20
N LYS A 57 8.25 -1.89 8.39
CA LYS A 57 9.20 -3.00 8.32
C LYS A 57 9.45 -3.42 6.88
N VAL A 58 10.70 -3.31 6.43
CA VAL A 58 11.03 -3.68 5.05
C VAL A 58 10.87 -5.20 4.82
N PRO A 59 10.20 -5.62 3.74
CA PRO A 59 10.06 -7.02 3.37
C PRO A 59 11.42 -7.73 3.23
N LYS A 60 11.46 -9.05 3.44
CA LYS A 60 12.72 -9.84 3.42
C LYS A 60 13.48 -9.79 2.09
N SER A 61 12.78 -9.56 0.98
CA SER A 61 13.39 -9.46 -0.34
C SER A 61 13.93 -8.05 -0.64
N GLY A 62 13.63 -7.05 0.21
CA GLY A 62 13.98 -5.66 0.00
C GLY A 62 12.91 -4.85 -0.74
N LEU A 63 13.01 -3.53 -0.66
CA LEU A 63 12.01 -2.59 -1.18
C LEU A 63 12.64 -1.65 -2.22
N LEU A 64 12.04 -1.58 -3.40
CA LEU A 64 12.46 -0.73 -4.52
C LEU A 64 11.76 0.63 -4.51
N SER A 65 10.46 0.62 -4.18
CA SER A 65 9.66 1.83 -4.10
C SER A 65 8.57 1.70 -3.05
N LEU A 66 8.12 2.85 -2.56
CA LEU A 66 6.98 2.98 -1.67
C LEU A 66 5.96 3.91 -2.32
N SER A 67 4.67 3.57 -2.25
CA SER A 67 3.64 4.56 -2.50
C SER A 67 2.64 4.68 -1.36
N ILE A 68 2.16 5.89 -1.19
CA ILE A 68 1.30 6.30 -0.10
C ILE A 68 0.07 6.92 -0.74
N ALA A 69 -1.10 6.30 -0.55
CA ALA A 69 -2.36 6.89 -0.94
C ALA A 69 -2.70 8.02 0.05
N ILE A 70 -2.86 9.23 -0.47
CA ILE A 70 -3.17 10.43 0.30
C ILE A 70 -4.69 10.51 0.50
N PRO A 71 -5.18 10.51 1.74
CA PRO A 71 -6.60 10.66 2.00
C PRO A 71 -7.14 12.01 1.52
N LYS A 72 -8.39 12.03 1.03
CA LYS A 72 -9.04 13.29 0.65
C LYS A 72 -9.08 14.26 1.84
N GLY A 73 -8.67 15.51 1.60
CA GLY A 73 -8.61 16.54 2.65
C GLY A 73 -7.27 16.63 3.37
N ILE A 74 -6.27 15.85 2.93
CA ILE A 74 -4.86 15.99 3.29
C ILE A 74 -4.12 16.75 2.19
N SER A 75 -3.23 17.66 2.60
CA SER A 75 -2.24 18.28 1.71
C SER A 75 -0.86 18.27 2.39
N ILE A 76 0.18 17.85 1.69
CA ILE A 76 1.56 17.76 2.19
C ILE A 76 2.37 18.87 1.52
N ARG A 77 3.01 19.74 2.29
CA ARG A 77 3.62 20.97 1.77
C ARG A 77 5.13 20.95 1.70
N ASP A 78 5.76 20.29 2.67
CA ASP A 78 7.21 20.34 2.84
C ASP A 78 7.86 19.00 2.44
N GLY A 79 7.14 18.21 1.63
CA GLY A 79 7.58 16.93 1.10
C GLY A 79 7.55 15.77 2.12
N ILE A 80 8.34 14.75 1.80
CA ILE A 80 8.41 13.50 2.55
C ILE A 80 9.86 13.20 2.86
N GLU A 81 10.14 12.89 4.12
CA GLU A 81 11.46 12.47 4.60
C GLU A 81 11.41 10.98 4.94
N VAL A 82 12.41 10.23 4.46
CA VAL A 82 12.60 8.82 4.78
C VAL A 82 13.90 8.63 5.54
N LYS A 83 13.80 7.96 6.68
CA LYS A 83 14.94 7.64 7.54
C LYS A 83 15.00 6.16 7.84
N ASP A 84 16.20 5.67 8.13
CA ASP A 84 16.37 4.37 8.76
C ASP A 84 16.20 4.44 10.29
N ARG A 85 16.27 3.28 10.95
CA ARG A 85 16.17 3.17 12.42
C ARG A 85 17.21 3.97 13.21
N SER A 86 18.33 4.36 12.58
CA SER A 86 19.38 5.17 13.21
C SER A 86 19.13 6.67 13.05
N GLY A 87 18.08 7.05 12.31
CA GLY A 87 17.76 8.42 11.97
C GLY A 87 18.51 8.95 10.75
N GLN A 88 19.29 8.10 10.07
CA GLN A 88 19.99 8.49 8.84
C GLN A 88 18.99 8.58 7.69
N ASN A 89 19.10 9.65 6.89
CA ASN A 89 18.28 9.82 5.70
C ASN A 89 18.59 8.72 4.67
N ILE A 90 17.53 8.23 4.04
CA ILE A 90 17.63 7.33 2.88
C ILE A 90 17.26 8.13 1.64
N ASP A 91 18.16 8.14 0.67
CA ASP A 91 17.95 8.81 -0.59
C ASP A 91 16.82 8.13 -1.39
N ALA A 92 15.81 8.92 -1.73
CA ALA A 92 14.71 8.53 -2.57
C ALA A 92 14.26 9.70 -3.44
N GLU A 93 13.95 9.42 -4.70
CA GLU A 93 13.25 10.35 -5.56
C GLU A 93 11.77 10.36 -5.18
N VAL A 94 11.23 11.56 -4.89
CA VAL A 94 9.85 11.73 -4.45
C VAL A 94 9.05 12.42 -5.54
N SER A 95 7.97 11.76 -5.96
CA SER A 95 6.92 12.36 -6.81
C SER A 95 5.61 12.35 -6.04
N MET A 96 4.82 13.42 -6.18
CA MET A 96 3.58 13.56 -5.40
C MET A 96 2.53 14.36 -6.17
N ASN A 97 1.28 13.90 -6.07
CA ASN A 97 0.09 14.65 -6.45
C ASN A 97 -0.92 14.61 -5.28
N ASP A 98 -2.15 15.06 -5.50
CA ASP A 98 -3.17 15.15 -4.44
C ASP A 98 -3.68 13.79 -3.94
N GLU A 99 -3.45 12.70 -4.67
CA GLU A 99 -4.00 11.37 -4.36
C GLU A 99 -2.92 10.35 -3.96
N LYS A 100 -1.68 10.55 -4.41
CA LYS A 100 -0.60 9.58 -4.26
C LYS A 100 0.74 10.29 -4.13
N ALA A 101 1.54 9.86 -3.17
CA ALA A 101 2.98 10.09 -3.15
C ALA A 101 3.71 8.79 -3.48
N THR A 102 4.73 8.86 -4.33
CA THR A 102 5.59 7.74 -4.71
C THR A 102 7.04 8.10 -4.46
N LEU A 103 7.72 7.19 -3.74
CA LEU A 103 9.11 7.28 -3.37
C LEU A 103 9.86 6.14 -4.06
N VAL A 104 10.84 6.47 -4.91
CA VAL A 104 11.70 5.50 -5.58
C VAL A 104 13.07 5.57 -4.94
N PHE A 105 13.52 4.48 -4.33
CA PHE A 105 14.80 4.47 -3.63
C PHE A 105 15.95 4.37 -4.64
N SER A 106 17.01 5.15 -4.43
CA SER A 106 18.21 5.13 -5.30
C SER A 106 18.88 3.76 -5.33
N GLN A 107 18.73 2.98 -4.25
CA GLN A 107 19.13 1.58 -4.15
C GLN A 107 18.05 0.80 -3.40
N PRO A 108 17.87 -0.50 -3.68
CA PRO A 108 16.91 -1.33 -2.94
C PRO A 108 17.19 -1.26 -1.43
N VAL A 109 16.18 -0.91 -0.65
CA VAL A 109 16.31 -0.91 0.81
C VAL A 109 16.35 -2.36 1.27
N SER A 110 17.46 -2.75 1.90
CA SER A 110 17.70 -4.12 2.34
C SER A 110 16.73 -4.57 3.44
N ASN A 111 16.64 -5.89 3.60
CA ASN A 111 15.82 -6.54 4.60
C ASN A 111 16.22 -6.17 6.04
N GLN A 112 15.28 -6.42 6.97
CA GLN A 112 15.43 -6.17 8.40
C GLN A 112 15.61 -4.69 8.80
N LYS A 113 15.59 -3.77 7.82
CA LYS A 113 15.52 -2.34 8.09
C LYS A 113 14.09 -1.94 8.44
N MET A 114 14.00 -1.02 9.39
CA MET A 114 12.80 -0.24 9.64
C MET A 114 13.00 1.10 8.92
N LEU A 115 11.97 1.53 8.21
CA LEU A 115 11.92 2.86 7.63
C LEU A 115 10.95 3.71 8.43
N THR A 116 11.41 4.90 8.77
CA THR A 116 10.60 5.97 9.33
C THR A 116 10.21 6.90 8.20
N ILE A 117 8.91 7.10 8.01
CA ILE A 117 8.35 7.99 6.98
C ILE A 117 7.71 9.19 7.68
N ASN A 118 8.19 10.38 7.34
CA ASN A 118 7.67 11.64 7.87
C ASN A 118 7.09 12.47 6.72
N LEU A 119 5.77 12.64 6.70
CA LEU A 119 5.11 13.61 5.83
C LEU A 119 5.19 14.97 6.52
N LYS A 120 5.86 15.95 5.89
CA LYS A 120 6.18 17.22 6.53
C LYS A 120 5.11 18.27 6.24
N ASN A 121 4.75 19.04 7.27
CA ASN A 121 3.78 20.14 7.18
C ASN A 121 2.44 19.72 6.55
N VAL A 122 1.91 18.62 7.05
CA VAL A 122 0.62 18.07 6.61
C VAL A 122 -0.49 18.96 7.10
N LYS A 123 -1.33 19.43 6.19
CA LYS A 123 -2.58 20.12 6.48
C LYS A 123 -3.75 19.19 6.33
N THR A 124 -4.63 19.22 7.32
CA THR A 124 -5.86 18.45 7.39
C THR A 124 -7.06 19.37 7.23
N ARG A 125 -8.14 18.86 6.65
CA ARG A 125 -9.42 19.57 6.60
C ARG A 125 -10.24 19.22 7.85
N GLY A 126 -10.34 20.17 8.78
CA GLY A 126 -11.11 20.03 10.03
C GLY A 126 -10.25 19.58 11.22
N LEU A 127 -10.88 19.58 12.40
CA LEU A 127 -10.33 19.08 13.67
C LEU A 127 -10.87 17.65 13.91
N ASP A 128 -10.20 16.85 14.74
CA ASP A 128 -10.66 15.52 15.20
C ASP A 128 -10.93 14.51 14.09
N ASN A 129 -9.89 14.11 13.35
CA ASN A 129 -10.03 13.17 12.25
C ASN A 129 -9.06 12.00 12.37
N ILE A 130 -9.51 10.85 11.87
CA ILE A 130 -8.68 9.66 11.67
C ILE A 130 -8.35 9.58 10.18
N TRP A 131 -7.07 9.66 9.86
CA TRP A 131 -6.55 9.60 8.51
C TRP A 131 -5.93 8.22 8.27
N ASN A 132 -6.43 7.50 7.26
CA ASN A 132 -5.97 6.17 6.91
C ASN A 132 -5.13 6.22 5.62
N TYR A 133 -3.81 6.17 5.76
CA TYR A 133 -2.88 6.14 4.64
C TYR A 133 -2.67 4.70 4.20
N ARG A 134 -3.19 4.33 3.02
CA ARG A 134 -2.89 3.02 2.43
C ARG A 134 -1.49 3.06 1.84
N ILE A 135 -0.67 2.10 2.24
CA ILE A 135 0.74 2.03 1.90
C ILE A 135 0.97 0.80 1.05
N TYR A 136 1.66 1.01 -0.05
CA TYR A 136 1.98 0.02 -1.06
C TYR A 136 3.47 0.06 -1.35
N GLY A 137 4.02 -0.98 -1.94
CA GLY A 137 5.41 -0.98 -2.35
C GLY A 137 5.76 -2.00 -3.41
N THR A 138 6.84 -1.73 -4.13
CA THR A 138 7.41 -2.65 -5.10
C THR A 138 8.59 -3.37 -4.46
N ILE A 139 8.49 -4.69 -4.38
CA ILE A 139 9.53 -5.55 -3.79
C ILE A 139 10.50 -6.00 -4.87
N VAL A 140 11.78 -6.17 -4.51
CA VAL A 140 12.78 -6.75 -5.42
C VAL A 140 12.31 -8.11 -5.96
N GLY A 141 12.35 -8.27 -7.28
CA GLY A 141 11.88 -9.49 -7.96
C GLY A 141 10.38 -9.54 -8.21
N MET A 142 9.63 -8.47 -7.89
CA MET A 142 8.23 -8.31 -8.26
C MET A 142 8.06 -7.18 -9.27
N ASN A 143 7.19 -7.38 -10.26
CA ASN A 143 6.90 -6.39 -11.31
C ASN A 143 5.62 -5.59 -11.04
N GLN A 144 5.07 -5.70 -9.83
CA GLN A 144 3.83 -5.06 -9.44
C GLN A 144 3.92 -4.50 -8.03
N GLU A 145 3.12 -3.47 -7.80
CA GLU A 145 2.95 -2.87 -6.49
C GLU A 145 2.08 -3.79 -5.61
N ILE A 146 2.49 -4.02 -4.37
CA ILE A 146 1.72 -4.82 -3.40
C ILE A 146 1.30 -3.99 -2.19
N PRO A 147 0.13 -4.27 -1.58
CA PRO A 147 -0.26 -3.60 -0.35
C PRO A 147 0.66 -4.04 0.80
N LEU A 148 1.23 -3.05 1.50
CA LEU A 148 2.07 -3.27 2.68
C LEU A 148 1.26 -3.06 3.97
N GLY A 149 0.27 -2.17 3.95
CA GLY A 149 -0.64 -1.98 5.08
C GLY A 149 -1.35 -0.63 5.06
N THR A 150 -1.86 -0.22 6.22
CA THR A 150 -2.49 1.08 6.41
C THR A 150 -1.95 1.74 7.67
N ALA A 151 -1.40 2.95 7.54
CA ALA A 151 -1.05 3.78 8.70
C ALA A 151 -2.27 4.59 9.11
N ARG A 152 -2.67 4.46 10.38
CA ARG A 152 -3.84 5.14 10.95
C ARG A 152 -3.35 6.26 11.85
N ILE A 153 -3.57 7.49 11.42
CA ILE A 153 -3.11 8.69 12.13
C ILE A 153 -4.33 9.44 12.66
N GLN A 154 -4.43 9.57 13.97
CA GLN A 154 -5.43 10.39 14.62
C GLN A 154 -4.88 11.80 14.86
N THR A 155 -5.65 12.81 14.49
CA THR A 155 -5.34 14.23 14.74
C THR A 155 -6.31 14.81 15.77
N TYR A 156 -5.86 15.88 16.45
CA TYR A 156 -6.39 16.53 17.67
C TYR A 156 -7.88 16.47 17.88
#